data_AF-A0AA51CEW2-F1
#
_entry.id   AF-A0AA51CEW2-F1
#
_cell.length_a   1.000
_cell.length_b   1.000
_cell.length_c   1.000
_cell.angle_alpha   90.00
_cell.angle_beta   90.00
_cell.angle_gamma   90.00
#
_symmetry.space_group_name_H-M   'P 1'
#
loop_
_entity.id
_entity.type
_entity.pdbx_description
1 polymer ?
#
loop_
_entity_poly.entity_id
_entity_poly.type
_entity_poly.pdbx_seq_one_letter_code
_entity_poly.pdbx_strand_id
1 'polypeptide(L)'
;MVIRSEEAKPPKPSSVDNMTRARAERIGLKVGAKVRQYISNSNTEEKGSKCTIREGTVLEVCNHGFLTQLPTHRTFFRYNLLRGREMGERVEILKGRSREQMK
;
A
#
# COMPACT_ATOMS: atom_id res chain seq x y z
N MET A 1 28.61 40.55 17.02
CA MET A 1 28.35 39.09 17.08
C MET A 1 27.51 38.74 15.86
N VAL A 2 28.11 38.21 14.79
CA VAL A 2 27.42 37.96 13.52
C VAL A 2 26.90 36.52 13.55
N ILE A 3 25.59 36.36 13.77
CA ILE A 3 24.91 35.07 13.68
C ILE A 3 24.72 34.82 12.18
N ARG A 4 25.59 34.00 11.58
CA ARG A 4 25.39 33.49 10.22
C ARG A 4 24.20 32.55 10.27
N SER A 5 23.10 32.95 9.64
CA SER A 5 21.95 32.07 9.36
C SER A 5 22.47 30.83 8.65
N GLU A 6 22.47 29.72 9.36
CA GLU A 6 22.69 28.40 8.78
C GLU A 6 21.53 28.21 7.79
N GLU A 7 21.83 28.25 6.48
CA GLU A 7 20.89 27.88 5.44
C GLU A 7 20.32 26.52 5.81
N ALA A 8 19.04 26.48 6.13
CA ALA A 8 18.31 25.25 6.37
C ALA A 8 18.35 24.44 5.07
N LYS A 9 19.36 23.56 4.95
CA LYS A 9 19.42 22.55 3.90
C LYS A 9 18.06 21.86 3.91
N PRO A 10 17.39 21.71 2.75
CA PRO A 10 16.13 20.98 2.70
C PRO A 10 16.37 19.62 3.38
N PRO A 11 15.46 19.17 4.26
CA PRO A 11 15.65 17.93 4.98
C PRO A 11 16.02 16.87 3.94
N LYS A 12 17.17 16.20 4.16
CA LYS A 12 17.57 15.05 3.33
C LYS A 12 16.33 14.18 3.20
N PRO A 13 15.93 13.75 1.98
CA PRO A 13 14.77 12.90 1.84
C PRO A 13 14.99 11.71 2.77
N SER A 14 14.18 11.63 3.83
CA SER A 14 14.35 10.58 4.82
C SER A 14 14.29 9.26 4.09
N SER A 15 15.41 8.53 4.06
CA SER A 15 15.58 7.20 3.46
C SER A 15 14.77 6.12 4.20
N VAL A 16 13.59 6.46 4.70
CA VAL A 16 12.63 5.52 5.27
C VAL A 16 11.99 4.81 4.10
N ASP A 17 12.67 3.79 3.55
CA ASP A 17 12.22 2.82 2.54
C ASP A 17 10.88 3.17 1.87
N ASN A 18 10.83 4.25 1.08
CA ASN A 18 9.65 4.61 0.33
C ASN A 18 9.53 3.56 -0.78
N MET A 19 8.53 2.70 -0.67
CA MET A 19 8.29 1.70 -1.69
C MET A 19 7.97 2.43 -2.99
N THR A 20 8.83 2.25 -4.00
CA THR A 20 8.69 2.92 -5.29
C THR A 20 7.70 2.17 -6.17
N ARG A 21 7.12 2.87 -7.15
CA ARG A 21 6.30 2.26 -8.21
C ARG A 21 6.97 1.02 -8.81
N ALA A 22 8.25 1.12 -9.18
CA ALA A 22 8.99 0.00 -9.76
C ALA A 22 9.08 -1.22 -8.83
N ARG A 23 9.22 -1.03 -7.52
CA ARG A 23 9.17 -2.13 -6.54
C ARG A 23 7.76 -2.71 -6.42
N ALA A 24 6.73 -1.86 -6.43
CA ALA A 24 5.33 -2.30 -6.40
C ALA A 24 4.96 -3.12 -7.65
N GLU A 25 5.38 -2.68 -8.84
CA GLU A 25 5.19 -3.40 -10.09
C GLU A 25 5.92 -4.76 -10.08
N ARG A 26 7.15 -4.81 -9.54
CA ARG A 26 7.91 -6.07 -9.38
C ARG A 26 7.23 -7.10 -8.47
N ILE A 27 6.46 -6.67 -7.47
CA ILE A 27 5.69 -7.60 -6.62
C ILE A 27 4.33 -7.97 -7.21
N GLY A 28 4.02 -7.49 -8.42
CA GLY A 28 2.83 -7.86 -9.18
C GLY A 28 1.74 -6.79 -9.24
N LEU A 29 2.02 -5.57 -8.78
CA LEU A 29 1.06 -4.47 -8.87
C LEU A 29 0.94 -3.98 -10.31
N LYS A 30 -0.24 -4.08 -10.89
CA LYS A 30 -0.55 -3.56 -12.22
C LYS A 30 -2.03 -3.22 -12.31
N VAL A 31 -2.41 -2.42 -13.31
CA VAL A 31 -3.83 -2.21 -13.64
C VAL A 31 -4.49 -3.57 -13.91
N GLY A 32 -5.66 -3.78 -13.32
CA GLY A 32 -6.39 -5.05 -13.35
C GLY A 32 -5.95 -6.07 -12.30
N ALA A 33 -4.88 -5.83 -11.54
CA ALA A 33 -4.50 -6.71 -10.44
C ALA A 33 -5.59 -6.74 -9.36
N LYS A 34 -5.85 -7.92 -8.80
CA LYS A 34 -6.72 -8.06 -7.64
C LYS A 34 -5.91 -7.75 -6.39
N VAL A 35 -6.49 -6.96 -5.50
CA VAL A 35 -5.87 -6.62 -4.21
C VAL A 35 -6.84 -6.96 -3.09
N ARG A 36 -6.31 -7.27 -1.93
CA ARG A 36 -7.04 -7.61 -0.72
C ARG A 36 -6.60 -6.68 0.40
N GLN A 37 -7.53 -5.84 0.86
CA GLN A 37 -7.35 -4.96 2.00
C GLN A 37 -7.79 -5.70 3.27
N TYR A 38 -6.92 -5.67 4.27
CA TYR A 38 -7.15 -6.17 5.61
C TYR A 38 -7.29 -4.96 6.53
N ILE A 39 -8.48 -4.80 7.13
CA ILE A 39 -8.77 -3.74 8.09
C ILE A 39 -8.81 -4.39 9.47
N SER A 40 -7.80 -4.12 10.27
CA SER A 40 -7.73 -4.56 11.66
C SER A 40 -8.35 -3.50 12.54
N ASN A 41 -9.48 -3.84 13.18
CA ASN A 41 -10.12 -2.91 14.11
C ASN A 41 -9.37 -2.98 15.44
N SER A 42 -8.44 -2.06 15.68
CA SER A 42 -7.65 -2.00 16.92
C SER A 42 -8.44 -1.53 18.14
N ASN A 43 -9.74 -1.25 17.99
CA ASN A 43 -10.60 -0.72 19.05
C ASN A 43 -11.15 -1.77 20.03
N THR A 44 -10.66 -3.00 19.98
CA THR A 44 -11.14 -4.02 20.93
C THR A 44 -10.00 -4.96 21.28
N GLU A 45 -9.46 -4.80 22.49
CA GLU A 45 -8.67 -5.80 23.21
C GLU A 45 -9.52 -7.06 23.55
N GLU A 46 -10.53 -7.38 22.75
CA GLU A 46 -11.27 -8.62 22.87
C GLU A 46 -10.55 -9.69 22.06
N LYS A 47 -10.27 -10.81 22.73
CA LYS A 47 -9.80 -12.08 22.16
C LYS A 47 -10.71 -12.51 21.00
N GLY A 48 -10.44 -12.02 19.80
CA GLY A 48 -11.23 -12.34 18.61
C GLY A 48 -11.35 -11.19 17.60
N SER A 49 -10.33 -10.33 17.47
CA SER A 49 -10.35 -9.18 16.57
C SER A 49 -10.83 -9.56 15.17
N LYS A 50 -12.06 -9.15 14.83
CA LYS A 50 -12.67 -9.40 13.52
C LYS A 50 -11.93 -8.57 12.47
N CYS A 51 -10.99 -9.19 11.78
CA CYS A 51 -10.35 -8.57 10.62
C CYS A 51 -11.38 -8.50 9.47
N THR A 52 -11.66 -7.29 8.98
CA THR A 52 -12.52 -7.13 7.81
C THR A 52 -11.65 -7.21 6.56
N ILE A 53 -11.96 -8.15 5.68
CA ILE A 53 -11.25 -8.35 4.43
C ILE A 53 -12.10 -7.79 3.29
N ARG A 54 -11.50 -6.95 2.45
CA ARG A 54 -12.14 -6.39 1.25
C ARG A 54 -11.29 -6.67 0.03
N GLU A 55 -11.90 -7.13 -1.04
CA GLU A 55 -11.20 -7.40 -2.30
C GLU A 55 -11.54 -6.34 -3.33
N GLY A 56 -10.52 -5.83 -4.01
CA GLY A 56 -10.65 -4.80 -5.03
C GLY A 56 -9.85 -5.11 -6.27
N THR A 57 -10.02 -4.26 -7.28
CA THR A 57 -9.26 -4.31 -8.53
C THR A 57 -8.53 -2.99 -8.73
N VAL A 58 -7.24 -3.06 -9.02
CA VAL A 58 -6.42 -1.88 -9.31
C VAL A 58 -6.90 -1.26 -10.63
N LEU A 59 -7.27 0.01 -10.59
CA LEU A 59 -7.67 0.79 -11.76
C LEU A 59 -6.50 1.57 -12.35
N GLU A 60 -5.62 2.11 -11.49
CA GLU A 60 -4.51 2.96 -11.92
C GLU A 60 -3.32 2.82 -10.97
N VAL A 61 -2.10 2.95 -11.51
CA VAL A 61 -0.85 2.91 -10.75
C VAL A 61 -0.13 4.25 -10.94
N CYS A 62 0.08 4.98 -9.85
CA CYS A 62 0.66 6.33 -9.82
C CYS A 62 2.06 6.31 -9.17
N ASN A 63 2.78 7.43 -9.14
CA ASN A 63 4.13 7.43 -8.54
C ASN A 63 4.15 7.23 -7.01
N HIS A 64 3.05 7.52 -6.32
CA HIS A 64 2.96 7.50 -4.85
C HIS A 64 2.04 6.41 -4.29
N GLY A 65 1.39 5.62 -5.16
CA GLY A 65 0.39 4.63 -4.78
C GLY A 65 -0.41 4.14 -5.97
N PHE A 66 -1.59 3.60 -5.72
CA PHE A 66 -2.46 3.03 -6.74
C PHE A 66 -3.93 3.21 -6.39
N LEU A 67 -4.75 3.46 -7.40
CA LEU A 67 -6.19 3.56 -7.27
C LEU A 67 -6.81 2.16 -7.39
N THR A 68 -7.70 1.81 -6.47
CA THR A 68 -8.39 0.51 -6.42
C THR A 68 -9.90 0.71 -6.37
N GLN A 69 -10.62 -0.05 -7.19
CA GLN A 69 -12.06 -0.25 -7.07
C GLN A 69 -12.33 -1.35 -6.04
N LEU A 70 -12.76 -0.96 -4.84
CA LEU A 70 -13.36 -1.88 -3.86
C LEU A 70 -14.84 -2.11 -4.22
N PRO A 71 -15.54 -3.07 -3.57
CA PRO A 71 -16.91 -3.41 -3.92
C PRO A 71 -17.89 -2.26 -3.68
N THR A 72 -17.60 -1.38 -2.70
CA THR A 72 -18.50 -0.29 -2.30
C THR A 72 -18.07 1.09 -2.79
N HIS A 73 -16.78 1.29 -3.09
CA HIS A 73 -16.24 2.60 -3.46
C HIS A 73 -14.87 2.46 -4.13
N ARG A 74 -14.36 3.57 -4.68
CA ARG A 74 -12.97 3.69 -5.14
C ARG A 74 -12.12 4.27 -4.01
N THR A 75 -10.93 3.73 -3.83
CA THR A 75 -9.98 4.23 -2.83
C THR A 75 -8.56 4.24 -3.38
N PHE A 76 -7.73 5.13 -2.86
CA PHE A 76 -6.32 5.24 -3.22
C PHE A 76 -5.45 4.69 -2.10
N PHE A 77 -4.58 3.74 -2.44
CA PHE A 77 -3.66 3.12 -1.49
C PHE A 77 -2.23 3.56 -1.75
N ARG A 78 -1.51 3.92 -0.68
CA ARG A 78 -0.07 4.17 -0.75
C ARG A 78 0.70 2.86 -0.83
N TYR A 79 1.87 2.88 -1.46
CA TYR A 79 2.71 1.67 -1.55
C TYR A 79 3.18 1.13 -0.20
N ASN A 80 3.26 1.98 0.83
CA ASN A 80 3.66 1.55 2.17
C ASN A 80 2.68 0.52 2.77
N LEU A 81 1.41 0.57 2.39
CA LEU A 81 0.39 -0.40 2.81
C LEU A 81 0.65 -1.83 2.28
N LEU A 82 1.41 -1.96 1.19
CA LEU A 82 1.85 -3.26 0.65
C LEU A 82 2.96 -3.91 1.48
N ARG A 83 3.66 -3.15 2.33
CA ARG A 83 4.75 -3.68 3.18
C ARG A 83 4.25 -4.42 4.42
N GLY A 84 2.94 -4.36 4.72
CA GLY A 84 2.34 -5.04 5.86
C GLY A 84 2.85 -4.58 7.24
N ARG A 85 3.47 -3.40 7.32
CA ARG A 85 3.99 -2.82 8.57
C ARG A 85 3.12 -1.69 9.13
N GLU A 86 2.10 -1.23 8.41
CA GLU A 86 1.18 -0.22 8.94
C GLU A 86 0.18 -0.88 9.91
N MET A 87 0.12 -0.35 11.14
CA MET A 87 -0.91 -0.74 12.11
C MET A 87 -2.27 -0.26 11.62
N GLY A 88 -3.26 -1.15 11.58
CA GLY A 88 -4.67 -0.85 11.27
C GLY A 88 -5.11 -1.17 9.84
N GLU A 89 -4.25 -1.00 8.83
CA GLU A 89 -4.60 -1.29 7.44
C GLU A 89 -3.43 -1.93 6.66
N ARG A 90 -3.67 -3.07 6.03
CA ARG A 90 -2.71 -3.75 5.15
C ARG A 90 -3.36 -4.06 3.81
N VAL A 91 -2.62 -3.90 2.72
CA VAL A 91 -3.06 -4.32 1.39
C VAL A 91 -2.13 -5.39 0.85
N GLU A 92 -2.68 -6.45 0.30
CA GLU A 92 -1.95 -7.52 -0.36
C GLU A 92 -2.39 -7.62 -1.82
N ILE A 93 -1.44 -7.77 -2.74
CA ILE A 93 -1.77 -8.06 -4.13
C ILE A 93 -2.01 -9.56 -4.23
N LEU A 94 -3.21 -9.93 -4.64
CA LEU A 94 -3.50 -11.31 -4.96
C LEU A 94 -2.70 -11.63 -6.22
N LYS A 95 -1.63 -12.40 -6.03
CA LYS A 95 -0.96 -13.05 -7.16
C LYS A 95 -2.02 -13.93 -7.81
N GLY A 96 -2.56 -13.46 -8.92
CA GLY A 96 -3.32 -14.33 -9.80
C GLY A 96 -2.43 -15.54 -10.03
N ARG A 97 -2.91 -16.73 -9.67
CA ARG A 97 -2.37 -17.93 -10.29
C ARG A 97 -2.55 -17.67 -11.78
N SER A 98 -1.49 -17.28 -12.49
CA SER A 98 -1.48 -17.43 -13.93
C SER A 98 -1.97 -18.84 -14.16
N ARG A 99 -3.09 -18.98 -14.85
CA ARG A 99 -3.51 -20.24 -15.44
C ARG A 99 -2.44 -20.60 -16.48
N GLU A 100 -1.32 -21.09 -15.99
CA GLU A 100 -0.30 -21.86 -16.71
C GLU A 100 -0.30 -23.30 -16.17
N GLN A 101 -1.47 -23.77 -15.74
CA GLN A 101 -1.80 -25.19 -15.67
C GLN A 101 -3.10 -25.37 -16.43
N MET A 102 -2.99 -25.59 -17.74
CA MET A 102 -3.89 -26.38 -18.58
C MET A 102 -3.42 -26.25 -20.03
N LYS A 103 -2.34 -26.96 -20.35
CA LYS A 103 -2.22 -27.67 -21.63
C LYS A 103 -1.47 -28.96 -21.39
#